data_AF-A0A938FSN3-F1
#
_entry.id   AF-A0A938FSN3-F1
#
_cell.length_a   1.000
_cell.length_b   1.000
_cell.length_c   1.000
_cell.angle_alpha   90.00
_cell.angle_beta   90.00
_cell.angle_gamma   90.00
#
_symmetry.space_group_name_H-M   'P 1'
#
loop_
_entity.id
_entity.type
_entity.pdbx_description
1 polymer ?
#
loop_
_entity_poly.entity_id
_entity_poly.type
_entity_poly.pdbx_seq_one_letter_code
_entity_poly.pdbx_strand_id
1 'polypeptide(L)'
;MSKHVYSFGEGAADGDGKMKDTLGGKGAGLAEMSRAGLPVPPGFTISTEVCNVYFRTGSRVPGEIQKEMLEALGLLERRMGQKLGDAENPLLVSVRSGAKFSMPGMMDTILNLGLNDATLAGLERKSGNPRFARDCYRRFMQMFGNVVLEIPKSEFEHLFEARKKKAGARFDTDLTAKDLDAVIAAYKNLVRRRSGREFPQDALEQLTLARDAVFRSWHNPRAIHYRKMNQIPDNLGTAVNVQAMVFGNLGNTSATGVGFTRNPATGEPEFYGEFLINAQGEDVVAGIRTPQPISELRRAMPGVYDQLREITTMLERHYRDVQDFEFTIEDGKLYMLQTRNGKRTGPAAVRIAVDMVNEKLISREEAVLRVDPQQLDQLLHPLLDPKSRAKLTKIAAGLPASPGAAVGTVVFTADDAVERAAHGPVILVRAETVPDDIHGMEVAKGILTSRGGMTSHAAVVARGMGTPCVAGAGDIEVSERARELSVAAGGKRLVLREGDWLSLDGSTGEVYAGRAATVEPDPSSGALAAFMSWADQFRGAFG
;
A
#
# COMPACT_ATOMS: atom_id res chain seq x y z
N MET A 1 -20.85 -28.54 8.96
CA MET A 1 -19.53 -28.01 9.34
C MET A 1 -19.39 -26.66 8.67
N SER A 2 -18.95 -25.62 9.38
CA SER A 2 -18.66 -24.31 8.79
C SER A 2 -17.46 -24.45 7.85
N LYS A 3 -17.53 -23.84 6.66
CA LYS A 3 -16.42 -23.76 5.70
C LYS A 3 -15.51 -22.60 6.09
N HIS A 4 -14.20 -22.83 6.17
CA HIS A 4 -13.22 -21.84 6.62
C HIS A 4 -12.29 -21.35 5.50
N VAL A 5 -12.12 -22.16 4.45
CA VAL A 5 -11.25 -21.82 3.31
C VAL A 5 -12.07 -21.70 2.02
N TYR A 6 -11.89 -20.59 1.31
CA TYR A 6 -12.70 -20.21 0.14
C TYR A 6 -11.79 -19.95 -1.07
N SER A 7 -11.92 -20.76 -2.12
CA SER A 7 -11.12 -20.65 -3.33
C SER A 7 -11.66 -19.60 -4.30
N PHE A 8 -10.78 -19.01 -5.12
CA PHE A 8 -11.11 -18.06 -6.19
C PHE A 8 -10.16 -18.22 -7.39
N GLY A 9 -10.58 -17.72 -8.57
CA GLY A 9 -9.82 -17.69 -9.81
C GLY A 9 -10.53 -18.40 -10.98
N GLU A 10 -10.02 -18.19 -12.20
CA GLU A 10 -10.52 -18.82 -13.44
C GLU A 10 -12.03 -18.63 -13.69
N GLY A 11 -12.58 -17.46 -13.38
CA GLY A 11 -14.01 -17.19 -13.60
C GLY A 11 -14.94 -17.69 -12.47
N ALA A 12 -14.39 -18.30 -11.41
CA ALA A 12 -15.17 -18.87 -10.31
C ALA A 12 -14.64 -18.47 -8.93
N ALA A 13 -15.53 -18.44 -7.93
CA ALA A 13 -15.16 -18.30 -6.53
C ALA A 13 -16.19 -18.94 -5.61
N ASP A 14 -15.72 -19.45 -4.47
CA ASP A 14 -16.53 -20.01 -3.39
C ASP A 14 -17.30 -18.93 -2.60
N GLY A 15 -16.82 -17.68 -2.65
CA GLY A 15 -17.46 -16.53 -2.01
C GLY A 15 -17.81 -15.42 -2.99
N ASP A 16 -18.17 -14.25 -2.48
CA ASP A 16 -18.53 -13.07 -3.27
C ASP A 16 -18.18 -11.74 -2.55
N GLY A 17 -18.44 -10.61 -3.22
CA GLY A 17 -18.16 -9.27 -2.72
C GLY A 17 -18.93 -8.84 -1.46
N LYS A 18 -19.98 -9.58 -1.07
CA LYS A 18 -20.80 -9.30 0.12
C LYS A 18 -20.25 -9.98 1.37
N MET A 19 -19.42 -11.02 1.22
CA MET A 19 -18.84 -11.78 2.33
C MET A 19 -17.65 -11.08 3.03
N LYS A 20 -17.69 -9.74 3.17
CA LYS A 20 -16.59 -8.96 3.77
C LYS A 20 -16.35 -9.31 5.24
N ASP A 21 -17.38 -9.73 5.96
CA ASP A 21 -17.26 -10.19 7.35
C ASP A 21 -16.43 -11.47 7.48
N THR A 22 -16.56 -12.38 6.51
CA THR A 22 -15.92 -13.70 6.51
C THR A 22 -14.57 -13.68 5.80
N LEU A 23 -14.47 -13.03 4.64
CA LEU A 23 -13.30 -13.06 3.75
C LEU A 23 -12.41 -11.82 3.88
N GLY A 24 -12.83 -10.85 4.68
CA GLY A 24 -12.28 -9.50 4.64
C GLY A 24 -12.60 -8.78 3.33
N GLY A 25 -12.26 -7.49 3.27
CA GLY A 25 -12.46 -6.68 2.07
C GLY A 25 -11.67 -7.19 0.87
N LYS A 26 -10.43 -7.66 1.08
CA LYS A 26 -9.56 -8.16 0.00
C LYS A 26 -10.04 -9.49 -0.57
N GLY A 27 -10.34 -10.46 0.29
CA GLY A 27 -10.84 -11.77 -0.15
C GLY A 27 -12.19 -11.68 -0.86
N ALA A 28 -13.10 -10.85 -0.33
CA ALA A 28 -14.38 -10.57 -0.99
C ALA A 28 -14.18 -9.90 -2.37
N GLY A 29 -13.24 -8.95 -2.49
CA GLY A 29 -12.90 -8.33 -3.78
C GLY A 29 -12.31 -9.32 -4.78
N LEU A 30 -11.40 -10.20 -4.35
CA LEU A 30 -10.82 -11.25 -5.19
C LEU A 30 -11.87 -12.24 -5.70
N ALA A 31 -12.80 -12.62 -4.82
CA ALA A 31 -13.92 -13.49 -5.17
C ALA A 31 -14.85 -12.84 -6.20
N GLU A 32 -15.24 -11.58 -5.98
CA GLU A 32 -16.11 -10.83 -6.89
C GLU A 32 -15.46 -10.64 -8.27
N MET A 33 -14.20 -10.19 -8.31
CA MET A 33 -13.45 -10.04 -9.56
C MET A 33 -13.33 -11.36 -10.32
N SER A 34 -13.07 -12.46 -9.60
CA SER A 34 -12.99 -13.79 -10.21
C SER A 34 -14.32 -14.20 -10.82
N ARG A 35 -15.44 -13.99 -10.11
CA ARG A 35 -16.80 -14.28 -10.62
C ARG A 35 -17.19 -13.40 -11.80
N ALA A 36 -16.67 -12.18 -11.86
CA ALA A 36 -16.85 -11.27 -12.99
C ALA A 36 -16.00 -11.64 -14.22
N GLY A 37 -15.22 -12.73 -14.17
CA GLY A 37 -14.39 -13.19 -15.28
C GLY A 37 -13.14 -12.35 -15.49
N LEU A 38 -12.74 -11.53 -14.52
CA LEU A 38 -11.52 -10.72 -14.61
C LEU A 38 -10.28 -11.61 -14.47
N PRO A 39 -9.12 -11.19 -15.02
CA PRO A 39 -7.89 -11.98 -14.99
C PRO A 39 -7.25 -11.95 -13.60
N VAL A 40 -7.85 -12.63 -12.63
CA VAL A 40 -7.36 -12.73 -11.26
C VAL A 40 -6.49 -13.99 -11.12
N PRO A 41 -5.24 -13.89 -10.62
CA PRO A 41 -4.44 -15.07 -10.32
C PRO A 41 -5.17 -15.95 -9.29
N PRO A 42 -5.27 -17.27 -9.52
CA PRO A 42 -6.05 -18.15 -8.65
C PRO A 42 -5.45 -18.23 -7.24
N GLY A 43 -6.28 -18.56 -6.28
CA GLY A 43 -5.89 -18.61 -4.87
C GLY A 43 -7.04 -19.05 -3.97
N PHE A 44 -6.85 -18.82 -2.67
CA PHE A 44 -7.86 -19.05 -1.66
C PHE A 44 -7.72 -18.09 -0.47
N THR A 45 -8.83 -17.86 0.22
CA THR A 45 -8.93 -17.03 1.42
C THR A 45 -9.26 -17.91 2.62
N ILE A 46 -8.44 -17.81 3.67
CA ILE A 46 -8.71 -18.36 4.99
C ILE A 46 -9.49 -17.31 5.78
N SER A 47 -10.66 -17.66 6.30
CA SER A 47 -11.63 -16.70 6.85
C SER A 47 -11.12 -15.97 8.11
N THR A 48 -11.72 -14.82 8.38
CA THR A 48 -11.52 -14.01 9.60
C THR A 48 -11.80 -14.82 10.88
N GLU A 49 -12.76 -15.74 10.84
CA GLU A 49 -13.09 -16.62 11.96
C GLU A 49 -11.90 -17.48 12.38
N VAL A 50 -11.08 -17.95 11.42
CA VAL A 50 -9.89 -18.76 11.72
C VAL A 50 -8.87 -17.97 12.53
N CYS A 51 -8.75 -16.66 12.30
CA CYS A 51 -7.91 -15.78 13.13
C CYS A 51 -8.37 -15.82 14.60
N ASN A 52 -9.67 -15.73 14.84
CA ASN A 52 -10.24 -15.80 16.18
C ASN A 52 -10.10 -17.20 16.80
N VAL A 53 -10.24 -18.26 16.00
CA VAL A 53 -9.95 -19.63 16.45
C VAL A 53 -8.50 -19.76 16.87
N TYR A 54 -7.55 -19.31 16.04
CA TYR A 54 -6.11 -19.34 16.30
C TYR A 54 -5.76 -18.73 17.66
N PHE A 55 -6.32 -17.57 18.01
CA PHE A 55 -6.07 -16.96 19.33
C PHE A 55 -6.75 -17.71 20.48
N ARG A 56 -7.99 -18.20 20.30
CA ARG A 56 -8.72 -18.96 21.34
C ARG A 56 -8.07 -20.30 21.69
N THR A 57 -7.35 -20.91 20.75
CA THR A 57 -6.70 -22.23 20.91
C THR A 57 -5.21 -22.11 21.28
N GLY A 58 -4.75 -20.94 21.72
CA GLY A 58 -3.36 -20.74 22.14
C GLY A 58 -2.39 -20.69 20.96
N SER A 59 -2.73 -19.95 19.90
CA SER A 59 -1.94 -19.77 18.68
C SER A 59 -1.77 -21.05 17.86
N ARG A 60 -2.85 -21.84 17.70
CA ARG A 60 -2.84 -23.08 16.91
C ARG A 60 -4.07 -23.20 16.02
N VAL A 61 -3.88 -23.46 14.74
CA VAL A 61 -5.00 -23.79 13.85
C VAL A 61 -5.39 -25.27 14.02
N PRO A 62 -6.66 -25.60 14.28
CA PRO A 62 -7.13 -26.99 14.36
C PRO A 62 -6.87 -27.80 13.09
N GLY A 63 -6.70 -29.12 13.25
CA GLY A 63 -6.30 -30.02 12.16
C GLY A 63 -7.31 -30.09 11.01
N GLU A 64 -8.59 -29.93 11.30
CA GLU A 64 -9.66 -29.87 10.31
C GLU A 64 -9.54 -28.65 9.38
N ILE A 65 -9.20 -27.48 9.93
CA ILE A 65 -8.98 -26.26 9.14
C ILE A 65 -7.67 -26.36 8.35
N GLN A 66 -6.63 -26.98 8.93
CA GLN A 66 -5.40 -27.28 8.21
C GLN A 66 -5.67 -28.17 7.00
N LYS A 67 -6.56 -29.16 7.13
CA LYS A 67 -6.95 -30.03 6.01
C LYS A 67 -7.68 -29.26 4.91
N GLU A 68 -8.63 -28.39 5.25
CA GLU A 68 -9.29 -27.50 4.27
C GLU A 68 -8.27 -26.64 3.51
N MET A 69 -7.26 -26.11 4.22
CA MET A 69 -6.19 -25.31 3.61
C MET A 69 -5.34 -26.14 2.62
N LEU A 70 -5.01 -27.39 2.96
CA LEU A 70 -4.26 -28.28 2.08
C LEU A 70 -5.09 -28.71 0.86
N GLU A 71 -6.40 -28.90 1.01
CA GLU A 71 -7.31 -29.19 -0.11
C GLU A 71 -7.40 -28.01 -1.08
N ALA A 72 -7.48 -26.78 -0.56
CA ALA A 72 -7.46 -25.56 -1.36
C ALA A 72 -6.11 -25.34 -2.06
N LEU A 73 -4.99 -25.62 -1.38
CA LEU A 73 -3.67 -25.61 -2.00
C LEU A 73 -3.58 -26.64 -3.13
N GLY A 74 -4.05 -27.86 -2.93
CA GLY A 74 -4.05 -28.89 -3.98
C GLY A 74 -4.93 -28.50 -5.18
N LEU A 75 -6.03 -27.77 -4.97
CA LEU A 75 -6.81 -27.20 -6.07
C LEU A 75 -6.04 -26.11 -6.82
N LEU A 76 -5.36 -25.22 -6.10
CA LEU A 76 -4.50 -24.19 -6.68
C LEU A 76 -3.38 -24.79 -7.53
N GLU A 77 -2.71 -25.83 -7.02
CA GLU A 77 -1.65 -26.56 -7.73
C GLU A 77 -2.15 -27.18 -9.04
N ARG A 78 -3.34 -27.79 -9.03
CA ARG A 78 -3.97 -28.34 -10.23
C ARG A 78 -4.29 -27.27 -11.27
N ARG A 79 -4.82 -26.12 -10.84
CA ARG A 79 -5.14 -24.98 -11.74
C ARG A 79 -3.89 -24.40 -12.40
N MET A 80 -2.84 -24.23 -11.61
CA MET A 80 -1.58 -23.67 -12.11
C MET A 80 -0.73 -24.69 -12.88
N GLY A 81 -0.98 -26.00 -12.71
CA GLY A 81 -0.09 -27.04 -13.20
C GLY A 81 1.31 -26.97 -12.58
N GLN A 82 1.40 -26.43 -11.36
CA GLN A 82 2.62 -26.21 -10.59
C GLN A 82 2.43 -26.76 -9.18
N LYS A 83 3.52 -27.06 -8.46
CA LYS A 83 3.44 -27.61 -7.10
C LYS A 83 4.29 -26.83 -6.11
N LEU A 84 3.77 -26.58 -4.92
CA LEU A 84 4.46 -25.82 -3.88
C LEU A 84 5.66 -26.62 -3.38
N GLY A 85 6.85 -26.02 -3.44
CA GLY A 85 8.11 -26.67 -3.05
C GLY A 85 8.72 -27.59 -4.12
N ASP A 86 8.15 -27.67 -5.33
CA ASP A 86 8.70 -28.47 -6.42
C ASP A 86 9.95 -27.84 -7.04
N ALA A 87 11.04 -28.60 -7.15
CA ALA A 87 12.34 -28.10 -7.62
C ALA A 87 12.40 -27.82 -9.13
N GLU A 88 11.45 -28.35 -9.92
CA GLU A 88 11.42 -28.21 -11.37
C GLU A 88 10.41 -27.18 -11.83
N ASN A 89 9.18 -27.28 -11.34
CA ASN A 89 8.09 -26.38 -11.68
C ASN A 89 7.42 -25.82 -10.41
N PRO A 90 8.13 -24.95 -9.67
CA PRO A 90 7.66 -24.45 -8.39
C PRO A 90 6.40 -23.60 -8.57
N LEU A 91 5.39 -23.87 -7.74
CA LEU A 91 4.33 -22.91 -7.45
C LEU A 91 4.86 -21.93 -6.40
N LEU A 92 4.82 -20.64 -6.71
CA LEU A 92 5.11 -19.58 -5.75
C LEU A 92 3.82 -18.84 -5.43
N VAL A 93 3.64 -18.46 -4.16
CA VAL A 93 2.43 -17.79 -3.69
C VAL A 93 2.76 -16.50 -2.94
N SER A 94 1.81 -15.57 -2.96
CA SER A 94 1.76 -14.45 -2.02
C SER A 94 0.83 -14.78 -0.87
N VAL A 95 1.16 -14.31 0.33
CA VAL A 95 0.32 -14.41 1.52
C VAL A 95 0.01 -12.98 1.98
N ARG A 96 -1.26 -12.60 1.87
CA ARG A 96 -1.72 -11.22 2.07
C ARG A 96 -2.84 -11.17 3.09
N SER A 97 -2.65 -10.37 4.13
CA SER A 97 -3.70 -10.03 5.09
C SER A 97 -4.92 -9.34 4.44
N GLY A 98 -6.08 -9.48 5.05
CA GLY A 98 -7.31 -8.81 4.63
C GLY A 98 -8.36 -8.78 5.74
N ALA A 99 -8.47 -7.68 6.47
CA ALA A 99 -9.56 -7.47 7.42
C ALA A 99 -10.84 -7.00 6.71
N LYS A 100 -11.98 -6.99 7.43
CA LYS A 100 -13.26 -6.44 6.94
C LYS A 100 -13.09 -5.00 6.46
N PHE A 101 -12.49 -4.17 7.31
CA PHE A 101 -12.18 -2.78 7.01
C PHE A 101 -10.77 -2.68 6.46
N SER A 102 -10.58 -1.81 5.46
CA SER A 102 -9.26 -1.59 4.87
C SER A 102 -8.34 -0.90 5.88
N MET A 103 -7.16 -1.49 6.12
CA MET A 103 -6.10 -0.95 6.97
C MET A 103 -4.81 -0.80 6.15
N PRO A 104 -4.70 0.22 5.27
CA PRO A 104 -3.57 0.37 4.35
C PRO A 104 -2.25 0.53 5.11
N GLY A 105 -1.21 -0.21 4.68
CA GLY A 105 0.11 -0.18 5.31
C GLY A 105 0.21 -0.95 6.64
N MET A 106 -0.88 -1.19 7.35
CA MET A 106 -0.81 -1.68 8.74
C MET A 106 -0.49 -3.17 8.87
N MET A 107 -0.83 -3.96 7.85
CA MET A 107 -0.80 -5.41 7.90
C MET A 107 0.21 -5.98 6.92
N ASP A 108 0.85 -7.08 7.31
CA ASP A 108 1.98 -7.63 6.57
C ASP A 108 1.54 -8.37 5.29
N THR A 109 2.45 -8.41 4.31
CA THR A 109 2.35 -9.16 3.06
C THR A 109 3.67 -9.88 2.83
N ILE A 110 3.63 -11.14 2.38
CA ILE A 110 4.80 -11.92 2.01
C ILE A 110 4.65 -12.32 0.55
N LEU A 111 5.65 -12.01 -0.27
CA LEU A 111 5.69 -12.39 -1.69
C LEU A 111 6.71 -13.51 -1.92
N ASN A 112 6.58 -14.19 -3.06
CA ASN A 112 7.50 -15.24 -3.52
C ASN A 112 7.65 -16.43 -2.53
N LEU A 113 6.61 -16.70 -1.71
CA LEU A 113 6.62 -17.82 -0.78
C LEU A 113 6.65 -19.14 -1.54
N GLY A 114 7.44 -20.09 -1.04
CA GLY A 114 7.75 -21.34 -1.71
C GLY A 114 9.17 -21.38 -2.25
N LEU A 115 9.90 -20.24 -2.24
CA LEU A 115 11.31 -20.22 -2.60
C LEU A 115 12.21 -20.83 -1.52
N ASN A 116 13.05 -21.76 -1.94
CA ASN A 116 14.12 -22.39 -1.20
C ASN A 116 15.28 -22.69 -2.17
N ASP A 117 16.34 -23.34 -1.66
CA ASP A 117 17.53 -23.63 -2.47
C ASP A 117 17.24 -24.53 -3.68
N ALA A 118 16.26 -25.44 -3.58
CA ALA A 118 15.89 -26.36 -4.65
C ALA A 118 14.99 -25.69 -5.70
N THR A 119 13.95 -24.97 -5.25
CA THR A 119 12.98 -24.29 -6.13
C THR A 119 13.59 -23.08 -6.83
N LEU A 120 14.64 -22.47 -6.26
CA LEU A 120 15.38 -21.39 -6.90
C LEU A 120 15.88 -21.83 -8.29
N ALA A 121 16.49 -23.02 -8.38
CA ALA A 121 16.95 -23.57 -9.66
C ALA A 121 15.80 -23.80 -10.65
N GLY A 122 14.62 -24.22 -10.17
CA GLY A 122 13.41 -24.33 -11.00
C GLY A 122 12.96 -22.98 -11.56
N LEU A 123 12.91 -21.94 -10.71
CA LEU A 123 12.55 -20.59 -11.12
C LEU A 123 13.57 -20.01 -12.13
N GLU A 124 14.87 -20.27 -11.94
CA GLU A 124 15.93 -19.87 -12.87
C GLU A 124 15.72 -20.50 -14.25
N ARG A 125 15.46 -21.81 -14.32
CA ARG A 125 15.20 -22.51 -15.58
C ARG A 125 13.95 -21.97 -16.27
N LYS A 126 12.86 -21.76 -15.52
CA LYS A 126 11.57 -21.32 -16.07
C LYS A 126 11.61 -19.88 -16.58
N SER A 127 12.29 -18.99 -15.87
CA SER A 127 12.39 -17.58 -16.24
C SER A 127 13.49 -17.31 -17.28
N GLY A 128 14.45 -18.20 -17.46
CA GLY A 128 15.67 -17.94 -18.24
C GLY A 128 16.50 -16.78 -17.70
N ASN A 129 16.23 -16.32 -16.47
CA ASN A 129 16.81 -15.12 -15.89
C ASN A 129 17.35 -15.41 -14.48
N PRO A 130 18.64 -15.83 -14.37
CA PRO A 130 19.28 -16.18 -13.11
C PRO A 130 19.29 -15.03 -12.08
N ARG A 131 19.39 -13.78 -12.55
CA ARG A 131 19.37 -12.59 -11.68
C ARG A 131 17.99 -12.40 -11.07
N PHE A 132 16.93 -12.52 -11.87
CA PHE A 132 15.54 -12.39 -11.40
C PHE A 132 15.22 -13.39 -10.29
N ALA A 133 15.55 -14.68 -10.48
CA ALA A 133 15.22 -15.69 -9.49
C ALA A 133 15.92 -15.45 -8.13
N ARG A 134 17.19 -15.05 -8.16
CA ARG A 134 17.95 -14.67 -6.95
C ARG A 134 17.41 -13.40 -6.30
N ASP A 135 16.94 -12.44 -7.10
CA ASP A 135 16.30 -11.23 -6.60
C ASP A 135 14.97 -11.54 -5.89
N CYS A 136 14.16 -12.42 -6.46
CA CYS A 136 12.95 -12.93 -5.81
C CYS A 136 13.29 -13.66 -4.50
N TYR A 137 14.36 -14.47 -4.48
CA TYR A 137 14.72 -15.22 -3.28
C TYR A 137 15.25 -14.33 -2.16
N ARG A 138 16.14 -13.36 -2.44
CA ARG A 138 16.61 -12.41 -1.43
C ARG A 138 15.48 -11.55 -0.88
N ARG A 139 14.54 -11.11 -1.74
CA ARG A 139 13.33 -10.39 -1.30
C ARG A 139 12.46 -11.25 -0.39
N PHE A 140 12.20 -12.50 -0.79
CA PHE A 140 11.46 -13.45 0.05
C PHE A 140 12.11 -13.61 1.43
N MET A 141 13.43 -13.82 1.48
CA MET A 141 14.16 -13.97 2.73
C MET A 141 14.07 -12.73 3.63
N GLN A 142 14.15 -11.53 3.05
CA GLN A 142 13.99 -10.27 3.79
C GLN A 142 12.56 -10.13 4.34
N MET A 143 11.54 -10.30 3.48
CA MET A 143 10.14 -10.17 3.88
C MET A 143 9.75 -11.23 4.92
N PHE A 144 10.08 -12.49 4.66
CA PHE A 144 9.81 -13.60 5.59
C PHE A 144 10.60 -13.43 6.89
N GLY A 145 11.88 -13.04 6.80
CA GLY A 145 12.71 -12.76 7.97
C GLY A 145 12.14 -11.63 8.83
N ASN A 146 11.61 -10.59 8.22
CA ASN A 146 11.02 -9.48 8.95
C ASN A 146 9.65 -9.80 9.53
N VAL A 147 8.74 -10.33 8.73
CA VAL A 147 7.34 -10.56 9.12
C VAL A 147 7.18 -11.80 9.99
N VAL A 148 7.85 -12.90 9.64
CA VAL A 148 7.63 -14.21 10.28
C VAL A 148 8.65 -14.49 11.37
N LEU A 149 9.91 -14.08 11.15
CA LEU A 149 11.00 -14.30 12.10
C LEU A 149 11.28 -13.07 12.98
N GLU A 150 10.54 -11.97 12.79
CA GLU A 150 10.63 -10.74 13.59
C GLU A 150 12.05 -10.11 13.60
N ILE A 151 12.82 -10.34 12.54
CA ILE A 151 14.14 -9.74 12.36
C ILE A 151 13.97 -8.33 11.76
N PRO A 152 14.54 -7.27 12.36
CA PRO A 152 14.38 -5.92 11.84
C PRO A 152 14.81 -5.78 10.36
N LYS A 153 13.95 -5.18 9.52
CA LYS A 153 14.20 -4.98 8.08
C LYS A 153 15.51 -4.24 7.82
N SER A 154 15.85 -3.26 8.67
CA SER A 154 17.07 -2.46 8.60
C SER A 154 18.36 -3.29 8.62
N GLU A 155 18.36 -4.45 9.27
CA GLU A 155 19.52 -5.35 9.26
C GLU A 155 19.75 -6.00 7.90
N PHE A 156 18.67 -6.37 7.20
CA PHE A 156 18.75 -6.87 5.83
C PHE A 156 19.17 -5.78 4.86
N GLU A 157 18.65 -4.56 5.04
CA GLU A 157 19.02 -3.40 4.22
C GLU A 157 20.49 -3.02 4.40
N HIS A 158 21.01 -2.99 5.63
CA HIS A 158 22.43 -2.73 5.87
C HIS A 158 23.34 -3.73 5.14
N LEU A 159 23.01 -5.02 5.15
CA LEU A 159 23.78 -6.04 4.44
C LEU A 159 23.69 -5.86 2.92
N PHE A 160 22.52 -5.50 2.41
CA PHE A 160 22.30 -5.26 0.98
C PHE A 160 23.03 -4.01 0.48
N GLU A 161 22.93 -2.90 1.19
CA GLU A 161 23.64 -1.64 0.89
C GLU A 161 25.16 -1.81 0.96
N ALA A 162 25.66 -2.57 1.94
CA ALA A 162 27.08 -2.91 2.01
C ALA A 162 27.54 -3.66 0.76
N ARG A 163 26.72 -4.59 0.23
CA ARG A 163 27.03 -5.28 -1.02
C ARG A 163 26.96 -4.34 -2.23
N LYS A 164 25.94 -3.50 -2.31
CA LYS A 164 25.74 -2.51 -3.38
C LYS A 164 26.94 -1.56 -3.48
N LYS A 165 27.38 -1.02 -2.33
CA LYS A 165 28.57 -0.19 -2.24
C LYS A 165 29.84 -0.93 -2.65
N LYS A 166 30.00 -2.20 -2.24
CA LYS A 166 31.16 -3.03 -2.63
C LYS A 166 31.19 -3.33 -4.13
N ALA A 167 30.03 -3.46 -4.77
CA ALA A 167 29.90 -3.69 -6.21
C ALA A 167 30.03 -2.40 -7.03
N GLY A 168 30.04 -1.22 -6.41
CA GLY A 168 30.01 0.07 -7.12
C GLY A 168 28.69 0.32 -7.85
N ALA A 169 27.63 -0.39 -7.48
CA ALA A 169 26.31 -0.28 -8.08
C ALA A 169 25.58 0.97 -7.57
N ARG A 170 24.90 1.69 -8.48
CA ARG A 170 24.10 2.86 -8.12
C ARG A 170 22.67 2.44 -7.77
N PHE A 171 22.13 1.49 -8.53
CA PHE A 171 20.79 0.96 -8.36
C PHE A 171 20.83 -0.54 -8.02
N ASP A 172 19.77 -1.03 -7.38
CA ASP A 172 19.60 -2.44 -7.03
C ASP A 172 19.56 -3.35 -8.27
N THR A 173 19.14 -2.80 -9.40
CA THR A 173 19.13 -3.45 -10.72
C THR A 173 20.52 -3.67 -11.29
N ASP A 174 21.52 -2.92 -10.83
CA ASP A 174 22.90 -3.03 -11.31
C ASP A 174 23.63 -4.23 -10.68
N LEU A 175 23.06 -4.84 -9.62
CA LEU A 175 23.61 -6.02 -8.99
C LEU A 175 23.46 -7.26 -9.87
N THR A 176 24.57 -7.96 -10.08
CA THR A 176 24.61 -9.20 -10.86
C THR A 176 24.05 -10.38 -10.07
N ALA A 177 23.75 -11.49 -10.75
CA ALA A 177 23.35 -12.74 -10.09
C ALA A 177 24.37 -13.18 -9.02
N LYS A 178 25.68 -13.05 -9.30
CA LYS A 178 26.75 -13.39 -8.36
C LYS A 178 26.78 -12.48 -7.13
N ASP A 179 26.43 -11.20 -7.29
CA ASP A 179 26.27 -10.30 -6.14
C ASP A 179 25.10 -10.73 -5.26
N LEU A 180 23.98 -11.11 -5.88
CA LEU A 180 22.79 -11.57 -5.17
C LEU A 180 23.03 -12.90 -4.44
N ASP A 181 23.84 -13.82 -4.98
CA ASP A 181 24.26 -15.03 -4.26
C ASP A 181 24.98 -14.69 -2.94
N ALA A 182 25.86 -13.67 -2.97
CA ALA A 182 26.53 -13.21 -1.76
C ALA A 182 25.56 -12.57 -0.75
N VAL A 183 24.53 -11.86 -1.24
CA VAL A 183 23.45 -11.32 -0.38
C VAL A 183 22.66 -12.46 0.26
N ILE A 184 22.23 -13.46 -0.51
CA ILE A 184 21.47 -14.62 -0.03
C ILE A 184 22.26 -15.35 1.07
N ALA A 185 23.55 -15.59 0.85
CA ALA A 185 24.42 -16.20 1.86
C ALA A 185 24.52 -15.35 3.14
N ALA A 186 24.63 -14.02 3.00
CA ALA A 186 24.63 -13.11 4.15
C ALA A 186 23.30 -13.12 4.91
N TYR A 187 22.16 -13.21 4.19
CA TYR A 187 20.83 -13.27 4.78
C TYR A 187 20.60 -14.57 5.54
N LYS A 188 21.04 -15.73 5.01
CA LYS A 188 20.97 -17.01 5.74
C LYS A 188 21.74 -16.94 7.06
N ASN A 189 22.95 -16.38 7.03
CA ASN A 189 23.75 -16.17 8.23
C ASN A 189 23.09 -15.22 9.23
N LEU A 190 22.45 -14.14 8.75
CA LEU A 190 21.69 -13.23 9.61
C LEU A 190 20.54 -13.97 10.30
N VAL A 191 19.75 -14.73 9.55
CA VAL A 191 18.63 -15.53 10.06
C VAL A 191 19.11 -16.51 11.12
N ARG A 192 20.18 -17.25 10.86
CA ARG A 192 20.78 -18.18 11.82
C ARG A 192 21.22 -17.49 13.11
N ARG A 193 21.89 -16.34 13.00
CA ARG A 193 22.38 -15.59 14.18
C ARG A 193 21.25 -14.99 15.01
N ARG A 194 20.20 -14.47 14.38
CA ARG A 194 19.10 -13.78 15.07
C ARG A 194 18.03 -14.71 15.61
N SER A 195 17.66 -15.73 14.84
CA SER A 195 16.57 -16.65 15.21
C SER A 195 17.05 -17.95 15.84
N GLY A 196 18.35 -18.25 15.81
CA GLY A 196 18.92 -19.51 16.29
C GLY A 196 18.60 -20.72 15.41
N ARG A 197 17.89 -20.53 14.28
CA ARG A 197 17.52 -21.58 13.32
C ARG A 197 17.90 -21.19 11.90
N GLU A 198 18.05 -22.19 11.04
CA GLU A 198 18.25 -21.98 9.61
C GLU A 198 16.96 -21.44 8.95
N PHE A 199 17.11 -20.81 7.78
CA PHE A 199 15.96 -20.35 7.01
C PHE A 199 15.12 -21.56 6.52
N PRO A 200 13.79 -21.58 6.76
CA PRO A 200 12.97 -22.75 6.48
C PRO A 200 13.00 -23.10 5.00
N GLN A 201 13.36 -24.35 4.70
CA GLN A 201 13.44 -24.85 3.32
C GLN A 201 12.14 -25.56 2.89
N ASP A 202 11.35 -26.08 3.84
CA ASP A 202 10.05 -26.66 3.53
C ASP A 202 9.02 -25.57 3.19
N ALA A 203 8.47 -25.62 1.98
CA ALA A 203 7.53 -24.62 1.48
C ALA A 203 6.18 -24.68 2.21
N LEU A 204 5.78 -25.85 2.73
CA LEU A 204 4.55 -25.97 3.50
C LEU A 204 4.71 -25.41 4.92
N GLU A 205 5.87 -25.63 5.55
CA GLU A 205 6.26 -24.95 6.78
C GLU A 205 6.25 -23.43 6.57
N GLN A 206 6.86 -22.92 5.49
CA GLN A 206 6.85 -21.49 5.15
C GLN A 206 5.41 -20.95 5.09
N LEU A 207 4.50 -21.64 4.39
CA LEU A 207 3.10 -21.23 4.26
C LEU A 207 2.38 -21.19 5.62
N THR A 208 2.60 -22.21 6.45
CA THR A 208 2.01 -22.32 7.78
C THR A 208 2.49 -21.17 8.68
N LEU A 209 3.80 -20.92 8.72
CA LEU A 209 4.39 -19.83 9.51
C LEU A 209 3.95 -18.45 9.01
N ALA A 210 3.81 -18.26 7.70
CA ALA A 210 3.32 -17.02 7.10
C ALA A 210 1.86 -16.74 7.46
N ARG A 211 0.98 -17.75 7.40
CA ARG A 211 -0.41 -17.63 7.86
C ARG A 211 -0.47 -17.20 9.32
N ASP A 212 0.28 -17.87 10.18
CA ASP A 212 0.28 -17.58 11.62
C ASP A 212 0.83 -16.18 11.90
N ALA A 213 1.84 -15.74 11.15
CA ALA A 213 2.36 -14.37 11.24
C ALA A 213 1.31 -13.33 10.84
N VAL A 214 0.52 -13.59 9.79
CA VAL A 214 -0.60 -12.71 9.44
C VAL A 214 -1.64 -12.63 10.56
N PHE A 215 -1.99 -13.76 11.20
CA PHE A 215 -2.89 -13.72 12.35
C PHE A 215 -2.29 -12.93 13.51
N ARG A 216 -1.00 -13.14 13.85
CA ARG A 216 -0.30 -12.36 14.87
C ARG A 216 -0.28 -10.87 14.56
N SER A 217 -0.14 -10.48 13.29
CA SER A 217 -0.12 -9.07 12.88
C SER A 217 -1.39 -8.30 13.26
N TRP A 218 -2.52 -8.99 13.47
CA TRP A 218 -3.75 -8.37 14.00
C TRP A 218 -3.55 -7.76 15.39
N HIS A 219 -2.67 -8.31 16.22
CA HIS A 219 -2.39 -7.80 17.56
C HIS A 219 -1.05 -7.06 17.67
N ASN A 220 -0.43 -6.70 16.54
CA ASN A 220 0.74 -5.83 16.58
C ASN A 220 0.37 -4.42 17.08
N PRO A 221 1.29 -3.72 17.77
CA PRO A 221 1.01 -2.40 18.36
C PRO A 221 0.42 -1.39 17.37
N ARG A 222 0.99 -1.31 16.15
CA ARG A 222 0.49 -0.42 15.08
C ARG A 222 -0.93 -0.75 14.64
N ALA A 223 -1.30 -2.04 14.57
CA ALA A 223 -2.64 -2.46 14.15
C ALA A 223 -3.68 -2.15 15.23
N ILE A 224 -3.33 -2.37 16.51
CA ILE A 224 -4.15 -1.99 17.66
C ILE A 224 -4.39 -0.48 17.67
N HIS A 225 -3.32 0.31 17.49
CA HIS A 225 -3.41 1.77 17.45
C HIS A 225 -4.33 2.25 16.32
N TYR A 226 -4.12 1.75 15.11
CA TYR A 226 -4.95 2.07 13.95
C TYR A 226 -6.41 1.73 14.18
N ARG A 227 -6.71 0.57 14.77
CA ARG A 227 -8.09 0.17 15.07
C ARG A 227 -8.76 1.07 16.10
N LYS A 228 -8.04 1.49 17.15
CA LYS A 228 -8.57 2.46 18.12
C LYS A 228 -8.89 3.79 17.46
N MET A 229 -7.97 4.32 16.66
CA MET A 229 -8.16 5.57 15.91
C MET A 229 -9.38 5.52 14.99
N ASN A 230 -9.60 4.38 14.32
CA ASN A 230 -10.70 4.19 13.35
C ASN A 230 -11.94 3.49 13.93
N GLN A 231 -12.01 3.30 15.25
CA GLN A 231 -13.14 2.63 15.93
C GLN A 231 -13.46 1.22 15.37
N ILE A 232 -12.44 0.45 14.99
CA ILE A 232 -12.58 -0.90 14.44
C ILE A 232 -12.58 -1.92 15.60
N PRO A 233 -13.60 -2.79 15.73
CA PRO A 233 -13.65 -3.80 16.78
C PRO A 233 -12.53 -4.85 16.70
N ASP A 234 -11.94 -5.20 17.85
CA ASP A 234 -10.85 -6.19 17.95
C ASP A 234 -11.30 -7.62 17.65
N ASN A 235 -12.58 -7.94 17.83
CA ASN A 235 -13.16 -9.29 17.67
C ASN A 235 -13.38 -9.71 16.20
N LEU A 236 -13.13 -8.84 15.23
CA LEU A 236 -13.31 -9.16 13.82
C LEU A 236 -12.25 -10.15 13.31
N GLY A 237 -10.99 -9.98 13.73
CA GLY A 237 -9.85 -10.71 13.16
C GLY A 237 -9.51 -10.29 11.74
N THR A 238 -8.54 -10.98 11.14
CA THR A 238 -8.10 -10.78 9.74
C THR A 238 -8.19 -12.07 8.96
N ALA A 239 -8.58 -11.99 7.68
CA ALA A 239 -8.45 -13.10 6.75
C ALA A 239 -7.01 -13.20 6.21
N VAL A 240 -6.68 -14.36 5.66
CA VAL A 240 -5.40 -14.62 4.97
C VAL A 240 -5.69 -15.02 3.53
N ASN A 241 -5.20 -14.24 2.56
CA ASN A 241 -5.35 -14.53 1.14
C ASN A 241 -4.05 -15.15 0.64
N VAL A 242 -4.12 -16.39 0.18
CA VAL A 242 -3.02 -17.10 -0.47
C VAL A 242 -3.28 -17.11 -1.97
N GLN A 243 -2.41 -16.51 -2.76
CA GLN A 243 -2.64 -16.29 -4.18
C GLN A 243 -1.40 -16.65 -4.99
N ALA A 244 -1.57 -17.29 -6.16
CA ALA A 244 -0.46 -17.58 -7.07
C ALA A 244 0.31 -16.29 -7.42
N MET A 245 1.63 -16.38 -7.41
CA MET A 245 2.50 -15.28 -7.81
C MET A 245 2.37 -14.99 -9.30
N VAL A 246 2.40 -13.71 -9.61
CA VAL A 246 2.58 -13.15 -10.95
C VAL A 246 3.70 -12.11 -10.85
N PHE A 247 4.62 -12.11 -11.82
CA PHE A 247 5.88 -11.39 -11.75
C PHE A 247 5.92 -10.18 -12.69
N GLY A 248 5.86 -8.99 -12.10
CA GLY A 248 6.07 -7.71 -12.78
C GLY A 248 7.54 -7.41 -13.11
N ASN A 249 8.47 -8.28 -12.71
CA ASN A 249 9.92 -8.10 -12.75
C ASN A 249 10.67 -9.16 -13.59
N LEU A 250 10.01 -9.80 -14.55
CA LEU A 250 10.69 -10.73 -15.48
C LEU A 250 11.53 -10.02 -16.54
N GLY A 251 11.16 -8.78 -16.88
CA GLY A 251 11.81 -8.00 -17.94
C GLY A 251 11.00 -6.78 -18.33
N ASN A 252 11.29 -6.23 -19.50
CA ASN A 252 10.67 -4.98 -19.96
C ASN A 252 9.24 -5.16 -20.50
N THR A 253 8.79 -6.40 -20.71
CA THR A 253 7.40 -6.76 -21.03
C THR A 253 6.55 -7.01 -19.79
N SER A 254 7.14 -6.90 -18.60
CA SER A 254 6.46 -7.02 -17.31
C SER A 254 6.46 -5.69 -16.56
N ALA A 255 5.39 -5.46 -15.80
CA ALA A 255 5.24 -4.26 -14.98
C ALA A 255 4.31 -4.53 -13.81
N THR A 256 4.27 -3.62 -12.85
CA THR A 256 3.28 -3.62 -11.77
C THR A 256 2.87 -2.19 -11.48
N GLY A 257 1.63 -2.02 -11.02
CA GLY A 257 1.10 -0.68 -10.79
C GLY A 257 -0.12 -0.69 -9.89
N VAL A 258 -0.47 0.52 -9.49
CA VAL A 258 -1.62 0.83 -8.67
C VAL A 258 -2.29 2.06 -9.26
N GLY A 259 -3.61 2.09 -9.25
CA GLY A 259 -4.36 3.18 -9.83
C GLY A 259 -5.73 3.35 -9.24
N PHE A 260 -6.35 4.45 -9.64
CA PHE A 260 -7.68 4.88 -9.28
C PHE A 260 -8.46 5.19 -10.56
N THR A 261 -9.75 4.85 -10.58
CA THR A 261 -10.62 5.15 -11.74
C THR A 261 -10.85 6.65 -11.92
N ARG A 262 -10.73 7.43 -10.83
CA ARG A 262 -10.78 8.89 -10.77
C ARG A 262 -9.66 9.40 -9.87
N ASN A 263 -9.29 10.67 -9.99
CA ASN A 263 -8.26 11.26 -9.15
C ASN A 263 -8.73 11.29 -7.67
N PRO A 264 -8.04 10.62 -6.73
CA PRO A 264 -8.49 10.50 -5.34
C PRO A 264 -8.24 11.78 -4.52
N ALA A 265 -7.48 12.74 -5.05
CA ALA A 265 -7.18 14.01 -4.40
C ALA A 265 -8.13 15.14 -4.85
N THR A 266 -8.42 15.22 -6.16
CA THR A 266 -9.24 16.29 -6.75
C THR A 266 -10.67 15.86 -7.08
N GLY A 267 -10.91 14.56 -7.26
CA GLY A 267 -12.18 14.00 -7.72
C GLY A 267 -12.39 14.07 -9.23
N GLU A 268 -11.41 14.55 -10.00
CA GLU A 268 -11.52 14.64 -11.46
C GLU A 268 -11.69 13.25 -12.10
N PRO A 269 -12.50 13.12 -13.18
CA PRO A 269 -12.68 11.88 -13.93
C PRO A 269 -11.45 11.55 -14.80
N GLU A 270 -10.28 11.55 -14.17
CA GLU A 270 -8.98 11.23 -14.74
C GLU A 270 -8.55 9.84 -14.29
N PHE A 271 -8.02 9.04 -15.22
CA PHE A 271 -7.42 7.75 -14.87
C PHE A 271 -6.05 7.96 -14.27
N TYR A 272 -6.01 7.73 -12.98
CA TYR A 272 -4.97 8.22 -12.12
C TYR A 272 -4.19 7.06 -11.54
N GLY A 273 -2.87 7.14 -11.44
CA GLY A 273 -2.08 6.06 -10.88
C GLY A 273 -0.64 6.07 -11.32
N GLU A 274 0.08 5.06 -10.85
CA GLU A 274 1.52 4.92 -11.04
C GLU A 274 1.87 3.47 -11.38
N PHE A 275 2.91 3.28 -12.18
CA PHE A 275 3.42 1.96 -12.52
C PHE A 275 4.95 1.96 -12.64
N LEU A 276 5.54 0.77 -12.53
CA LEU A 276 6.95 0.53 -12.79
C LEU A 276 7.12 -0.69 -13.70
N ILE A 277 7.92 -0.52 -14.76
CA ILE A 277 8.38 -1.61 -15.62
C ILE A 277 9.50 -2.36 -14.90
N ASN A 278 9.48 -3.69 -15.04
CA ASN A 278 10.45 -4.60 -14.46
C ASN A 278 10.60 -4.39 -12.94
N ALA A 279 9.50 -4.53 -12.21
CA ALA A 279 9.40 -4.23 -10.77
C ALA A 279 8.35 -5.12 -10.08
N GLN A 280 8.45 -5.25 -8.76
CA GLN A 280 7.38 -5.83 -7.93
C GLN A 280 6.60 -4.74 -7.21
N GLY A 281 5.38 -5.03 -6.76
CA GLY A 281 4.49 -4.02 -6.14
C GLY A 281 5.13 -3.30 -4.95
N GLU A 282 6.03 -3.96 -4.23
CA GLU A 282 6.85 -3.35 -3.17
C GLU A 282 7.65 -2.14 -3.67
N ASP A 283 8.23 -2.21 -4.87
CA ASP A 283 9.07 -1.14 -5.43
C ASP A 283 8.23 0.12 -5.76
N VAL A 284 6.96 -0.06 -6.10
CA VAL A 284 6.02 1.06 -6.35
C VAL A 284 5.66 1.75 -5.03
N VAL A 285 5.43 0.99 -3.97
CA VAL A 285 5.04 1.52 -2.66
C VAL A 285 6.23 2.16 -1.93
N ALA A 286 7.41 1.53 -2.00
CA ALA A 286 8.62 2.00 -1.34
C ALA A 286 9.21 3.27 -1.98
N GLY A 287 8.87 3.59 -3.24
CA GLY A 287 9.37 4.79 -3.90
C GLY A 287 10.89 4.85 -4.06
N ILE A 288 11.58 3.69 -4.01
CA ILE A 288 13.02 3.56 -4.27
C ILE A 288 13.33 3.97 -5.71
N ARG A 289 12.41 3.63 -6.64
CA ARG A 289 12.40 4.10 -8.02
C ARG A 289 11.24 5.07 -8.17
N THR A 290 11.46 6.15 -8.91
CA THR A 290 10.40 7.09 -9.28
C THR A 290 9.37 6.37 -10.16
N PRO A 291 8.12 6.20 -9.69
CA PRO A 291 7.07 5.59 -10.50
C PRO A 291 6.72 6.47 -11.70
N GLN A 292 6.25 5.84 -12.78
CA GLN A 292 5.76 6.54 -13.97
C GLN A 292 4.24 6.73 -13.88
N PRO A 293 3.68 7.84 -14.37
CA PRO A 293 2.24 8.02 -14.44
C PRO A 293 1.58 6.92 -15.27
N ILE A 294 0.44 6.39 -14.82
CA ILE A 294 -0.27 5.28 -15.49
C ILE A 294 -0.66 5.58 -16.94
N SER A 295 -0.78 6.86 -17.31
CA SER A 295 -1.03 7.30 -18.69
C SER A 295 0.11 6.95 -19.64
N GLU A 296 1.36 6.86 -19.16
CA GLU A 296 2.52 6.48 -19.96
C GLU A 296 2.53 4.98 -20.32
N LEU A 297 1.78 4.15 -19.59
CA LEU A 297 1.61 2.73 -19.90
C LEU A 297 1.02 2.53 -21.29
N ARG A 298 0.20 3.47 -21.79
CA ARG A 298 -0.33 3.45 -23.17
C ARG A 298 0.77 3.46 -24.22
N ARG A 299 1.91 4.11 -23.95
CA ARG A 299 3.06 4.14 -24.86
C ARG A 299 3.90 2.87 -24.75
N ALA A 300 4.09 2.37 -23.52
CA ALA A 300 4.93 1.19 -23.27
C ALA A 300 4.25 -0.13 -23.67
N MET A 301 2.96 -0.28 -23.35
CA MET A 301 2.19 -1.53 -23.50
C MET A 301 0.72 -1.22 -23.89
N PRO A 302 0.45 -0.74 -25.13
CA PRO A 302 -0.86 -0.22 -25.52
C PRO A 302 -2.01 -1.22 -25.36
N GLY A 303 -1.84 -2.47 -25.79
CA GLY A 303 -2.89 -3.49 -25.69
C GLY A 303 -3.30 -3.80 -24.25
N VAL A 304 -2.32 -3.81 -23.33
CA VAL A 304 -2.59 -4.03 -21.90
C VAL A 304 -3.25 -2.79 -21.28
N TYR A 305 -2.83 -1.58 -21.68
CA TYR A 305 -3.46 -0.35 -21.22
C TYR A 305 -4.95 -0.31 -21.59
N ASP A 306 -5.29 -0.64 -22.83
CA ASP A 306 -6.69 -0.64 -23.29
C ASP A 306 -7.53 -1.68 -22.54
N GLN A 307 -6.98 -2.89 -22.32
CA GLN A 307 -7.64 -3.91 -21.49
C GLN A 307 -7.83 -3.45 -20.04
N LEU A 308 -6.82 -2.82 -19.43
CA LEU A 308 -6.90 -2.29 -18.08
C LEU A 308 -7.97 -1.19 -17.97
N ARG A 309 -8.06 -0.31 -18.97
CA ARG A 309 -9.09 0.72 -19.05
C ARG A 309 -10.50 0.14 -19.13
N GLU A 310 -10.70 -0.89 -19.94
CA GLU A 310 -11.98 -1.58 -20.04
C GLU A 310 -12.39 -2.21 -18.70
N ILE A 311 -11.48 -2.96 -18.08
CA ILE A 311 -11.71 -3.62 -16.79
C ILE A 311 -12.04 -2.59 -15.70
N THR A 312 -11.25 -1.53 -15.58
CA THR A 312 -11.44 -0.51 -14.54
C THR A 312 -12.74 0.28 -14.73
N THR A 313 -13.17 0.51 -15.98
CA THR A 313 -14.48 1.10 -16.28
C THR A 313 -15.62 0.18 -15.89
N MET A 314 -15.50 -1.12 -16.14
CA MET A 314 -16.47 -2.13 -15.70
C MET A 314 -16.55 -2.17 -14.17
N LEU A 315 -15.41 -2.16 -13.48
CA LEU A 315 -15.32 -2.15 -12.02
C LEU A 315 -16.01 -0.93 -11.41
N GLU A 316 -15.74 0.29 -11.92
CA GLU A 316 -16.39 1.51 -11.43
C GLU A 316 -17.92 1.47 -11.61
N ARG A 317 -18.40 0.96 -12.74
CA ARG A 317 -19.84 0.79 -12.99
C ARG A 317 -20.48 -0.28 -12.10
N HIS A 318 -19.78 -1.39 -11.89
CA HIS A 318 -20.25 -2.52 -11.09
C HIS A 318 -20.37 -2.15 -9.62
N TYR A 319 -19.30 -1.59 -9.03
CA TYR A 319 -19.30 -1.11 -7.65
C TYR A 319 -20.02 0.23 -7.48
N ARG A 320 -20.35 0.88 -8.61
CA ARG A 320 -20.96 2.20 -8.70
C ARG A 320 -20.18 3.26 -7.94
N ASP A 321 -18.88 3.08 -7.73
CA ASP A 321 -18.00 3.94 -6.92
C ASP A 321 -16.55 3.88 -7.43
N VAL A 322 -15.74 4.91 -7.15
CA VAL A 322 -14.34 4.96 -7.59
C VAL A 322 -13.58 3.76 -7.06
N GLN A 323 -12.80 3.10 -7.91
CA GLN A 323 -12.04 1.93 -7.53
C GLN A 323 -10.56 2.26 -7.44
N ASP A 324 -9.95 1.86 -6.32
CA ASP A 324 -8.51 1.68 -6.12
C ASP A 324 -8.18 0.24 -6.50
N PHE A 325 -7.32 0.07 -7.50
CA PHE A 325 -6.96 -1.22 -8.06
C PHE A 325 -5.45 -1.43 -8.12
N GLU A 326 -5.04 -2.68 -7.96
CA GLU A 326 -3.65 -3.12 -8.13
C GLU A 326 -3.59 -4.13 -9.27
N PHE A 327 -2.56 -4.00 -10.12
CA PHE A 327 -2.37 -4.88 -11.26
C PHE A 327 -0.90 -5.26 -11.44
N THR A 328 -0.69 -6.40 -12.09
CA THR A 328 0.61 -6.84 -12.57
C THR A 328 0.49 -7.30 -14.01
N ILE A 329 1.49 -6.95 -14.80
CA ILE A 329 1.68 -7.42 -16.16
C ILE A 329 2.85 -8.39 -16.12
N GLU A 330 2.61 -9.62 -16.53
CA GLU A 330 3.65 -10.64 -16.65
C GLU A 330 3.76 -11.03 -18.12
N ASP A 331 4.89 -10.67 -18.74
CA ASP A 331 5.19 -10.94 -20.15
C ASP A 331 4.03 -10.56 -21.10
N GLY A 332 3.54 -9.33 -20.95
CA GLY A 332 2.43 -8.78 -21.75
C GLY A 332 1.03 -9.26 -21.35
N LYS A 333 0.88 -10.12 -20.34
CA LYS A 333 -0.43 -10.55 -19.84
C LYS A 333 -0.83 -9.79 -18.58
N LEU A 334 -2.01 -9.17 -18.61
CA LEU A 334 -2.58 -8.43 -17.48
C LEU A 334 -3.18 -9.35 -16.42
N TYR A 335 -2.92 -9.05 -15.15
CA TYR A 335 -3.55 -9.66 -14.00
C TYR A 335 -4.03 -8.61 -13.00
N MET A 336 -5.25 -8.76 -12.52
CA MET A 336 -5.84 -7.94 -11.47
C MET A 336 -5.58 -8.57 -10.10
N LEU A 337 -4.92 -7.83 -9.21
CA LEU A 337 -4.48 -8.33 -7.90
C LEU A 337 -5.38 -7.88 -6.75
N GLN A 338 -6.05 -6.74 -6.92
CA GLN A 338 -6.93 -6.18 -5.91
C GLN A 338 -7.83 -5.14 -6.55
N THR A 339 -9.06 -5.02 -6.03
CA THR A 339 -9.90 -3.84 -6.19
C THR A 339 -10.57 -3.55 -4.85
N ARG A 340 -10.80 -2.27 -4.57
CA ARG A 340 -11.60 -1.80 -3.45
C ARG A 340 -12.10 -0.39 -3.75
N ASN A 341 -13.12 0.05 -3.01
CA ASN A 341 -13.54 1.45 -3.07
C ASN A 341 -12.35 2.34 -2.65
N GLY A 342 -12.00 3.29 -3.51
CA GLY A 342 -10.81 4.12 -3.33
C GLY A 342 -10.96 5.06 -2.13
N LYS A 343 -9.94 5.11 -1.27
CA LYS A 343 -9.82 6.18 -0.26
C LYS A 343 -9.50 7.48 -0.98
N ARG A 344 -10.17 8.56 -0.56
CA ARG A 344 -10.16 9.85 -1.25
C ARG A 344 -10.35 10.99 -0.25
N THR A 345 -9.97 12.18 -0.66
CA THR A 345 -10.10 13.41 0.14
C THR A 345 -11.56 13.86 0.21
N GLY A 346 -11.89 14.76 1.14
CA GLY A 346 -13.19 15.42 1.21
C GLY A 346 -13.63 16.09 -0.09
N PRO A 347 -12.81 16.97 -0.68
CA PRO A 347 -13.11 17.57 -1.99
C PRO A 347 -13.36 16.53 -3.08
N ALA A 348 -12.54 15.48 -3.15
CA ALA A 348 -12.72 14.42 -4.13
C ALA A 348 -14.01 13.63 -3.89
N ALA A 349 -14.35 13.31 -2.64
CA ALA A 349 -15.57 12.59 -2.29
C ALA A 349 -16.83 13.33 -2.75
N VAL A 350 -16.90 14.63 -2.45
CA VAL A 350 -18.03 15.49 -2.84
C VAL A 350 -18.12 15.59 -4.37
N ARG A 351 -17.01 15.88 -5.06
CA ARG A 351 -17.01 15.99 -6.51
C ARG A 351 -17.41 14.69 -7.19
N ILE A 352 -16.82 13.57 -6.79
CA ILE A 352 -17.13 12.24 -7.34
C ILE A 352 -18.61 11.90 -7.12
N ALA A 353 -19.16 12.17 -5.93
CA ALA A 353 -20.57 11.91 -5.64
C ALA A 353 -21.49 12.74 -6.55
N VAL A 354 -21.18 14.03 -6.74
CA VAL A 354 -21.93 14.91 -7.65
C VAL A 354 -21.83 14.44 -9.11
N ASP A 355 -20.63 14.12 -9.57
CA ASP A 355 -20.38 13.67 -10.94
C ASP A 355 -21.11 12.34 -11.22
N MET A 356 -21.07 11.38 -10.29
CA MET A 356 -21.78 10.10 -10.43
C MET A 356 -23.32 10.26 -10.46
N VAL A 357 -23.88 11.26 -9.80
CA VAL A 357 -25.31 11.60 -9.92
C VAL A 357 -25.60 12.16 -11.31
N ASN A 358 -24.76 13.07 -11.80
CA ASN A 358 -24.91 13.66 -13.13
C ASN A 358 -24.78 12.61 -14.25
N GLU A 359 -23.88 11.64 -14.06
CA GLU A 359 -23.69 10.49 -14.93
C GLU A 359 -24.81 9.42 -14.78
N LYS A 360 -25.76 9.63 -13.87
CA LYS A 360 -26.86 8.70 -13.53
C LYS A 360 -26.40 7.33 -13.04
N LEU A 361 -25.18 7.25 -12.49
CA LEU A 361 -24.67 6.05 -11.85
C LEU A 361 -25.28 5.85 -10.47
N ILE A 362 -25.61 6.93 -9.74
CA ILE A 362 -26.18 6.89 -8.39
C ILE A 362 -27.31 7.90 -8.20
N SER A 363 -28.16 7.67 -7.19
CA SER A 363 -29.18 8.65 -6.78
C SER A 363 -28.57 9.74 -5.89
N ARG A 364 -29.28 10.87 -5.73
CA ARG A 364 -28.86 11.93 -4.80
C ARG A 364 -28.81 11.44 -3.35
N GLU A 365 -29.74 10.56 -2.97
CA GLU A 365 -29.78 9.93 -1.65
C GLU A 365 -28.53 9.07 -1.42
N GLU A 366 -28.19 8.23 -2.40
CA GLU A 366 -27.00 7.38 -2.35
C GLU A 366 -25.71 8.23 -2.33
N ALA A 367 -25.68 9.35 -3.04
CA ALA A 367 -24.56 10.30 -3.01
C ALA A 367 -24.34 10.89 -1.61
N VAL A 368 -25.40 11.30 -0.91
CA VAL A 368 -25.30 11.86 0.46
C VAL A 368 -24.79 10.81 1.44
N LEU A 369 -25.27 9.56 1.37
CA LEU A 369 -24.84 8.48 2.27
C LEU A 369 -23.41 8.00 2.06
N ARG A 370 -22.77 8.36 0.95
CA ARG A 370 -21.42 7.89 0.58
C ARG A 370 -20.30 8.82 1.01
N VAL A 371 -20.60 10.09 1.28
CA VAL A 371 -19.61 11.04 1.78
C VAL A 371 -19.61 10.93 3.30
N ASP A 372 -18.48 10.53 3.88
CA ASP A 372 -18.33 10.43 5.32
C ASP A 372 -18.39 11.85 5.93
N PRO A 373 -19.13 12.09 7.03
CA PRO A 373 -19.13 13.38 7.71
C PRO A 373 -17.72 13.92 8.01
N GLN A 374 -16.77 13.06 8.40
CA GLN A 374 -15.39 13.48 8.68
C GLN A 374 -14.65 13.97 7.42
N GLN A 375 -15.07 13.53 6.24
CA GLN A 375 -14.51 14.02 4.97
C GLN A 375 -14.97 15.45 4.67
N LEU A 376 -16.15 15.87 5.15
CA LEU A 376 -16.60 17.25 4.99
C LEU A 376 -15.74 18.22 5.82
N ASP A 377 -15.23 17.80 6.97
CA ASP A 377 -14.30 18.61 7.77
C ASP A 377 -13.04 18.97 7.00
N GLN A 378 -12.58 18.11 6.08
CA GLN A 378 -11.41 18.38 5.23
C GLN A 378 -11.63 19.56 4.29
N LEU A 379 -12.86 19.82 3.87
CA LEU A 379 -13.21 21.01 3.08
C LEU A 379 -13.14 22.29 3.90
N LEU A 380 -13.15 22.16 5.23
CA LEU A 380 -12.96 23.24 6.19
C LEU A 380 -11.48 23.38 6.62
N HIS A 381 -10.57 22.58 6.05
CA HIS A 381 -9.15 22.69 6.38
C HIS A 381 -8.57 24.04 5.95
N PRO A 382 -7.74 24.66 6.79
CA PRO A 382 -7.14 25.95 6.46
C PRO A 382 -6.29 25.90 5.19
N LEU A 383 -6.25 27.01 4.47
CA LEU A 383 -5.36 27.27 3.34
C LEU A 383 -4.24 28.21 3.77
N LEU A 384 -3.09 28.19 3.07
CA LEU A 384 -2.04 29.18 3.33
C LEU A 384 -2.51 30.57 2.86
N ASP A 385 -2.38 31.58 3.71
CA ASP A 385 -2.66 32.97 3.33
C ASP A 385 -1.73 33.37 2.17
N PRO A 386 -2.25 33.75 0.99
CA PRO A 386 -1.44 34.13 -0.15
C PRO A 386 -0.45 35.26 0.15
N LYS A 387 -0.82 36.22 1.02
CA LYS A 387 0.05 37.36 1.39
C LYS A 387 1.21 36.92 2.28
N SER A 388 0.95 36.04 3.24
CA SER A 388 1.99 35.45 4.09
C SER A 388 2.90 34.53 3.29
N ARG A 389 2.32 33.66 2.45
CA ARG A 389 3.05 32.73 1.57
C ARG A 389 4.03 33.44 0.65
N ALA A 390 3.64 34.57 0.06
CA ALA A 390 4.50 35.35 -0.84
C ALA A 390 5.76 35.92 -0.16
N LYS A 391 5.81 35.99 1.18
CA LYS A 391 6.97 36.47 1.94
C LYS A 391 7.93 35.36 2.34
N LEU A 392 7.53 34.10 2.21
CA LEU A 392 8.33 32.95 2.60
C LEU A 392 9.19 32.46 1.44
N THR A 393 10.32 31.85 1.79
CA THR A 393 11.18 31.19 0.82
C THR A 393 10.59 29.83 0.48
N LYS A 394 10.16 29.64 -0.76
CA LYS A 394 9.87 28.30 -1.30
C LYS A 394 11.18 27.52 -1.36
N ILE A 395 11.25 26.42 -0.63
CA ILE A 395 12.48 25.63 -0.53
C ILE A 395 12.45 24.37 -1.38
N ALA A 396 11.26 23.82 -1.65
CA ALA A 396 11.10 22.64 -2.50
C ALA A 396 9.68 22.58 -3.07
N ALA A 397 9.48 21.64 -4.00
CA ALA A 397 8.18 21.15 -4.40
C ALA A 397 8.20 19.62 -4.46
N GLY A 398 7.10 19.00 -4.06
CA GLY A 398 6.86 17.56 -4.18
C GLY A 398 5.50 17.29 -4.79
N LEU A 399 5.01 16.07 -4.60
CA LEU A 399 3.70 15.63 -5.06
C LEU A 399 2.62 16.05 -4.03
N PRO A 400 1.49 16.65 -4.47
CA PRO A 400 0.38 17.06 -3.60
C PRO A 400 -0.41 15.84 -3.10
N ALA A 401 0.16 15.10 -2.17
CA ALA A 401 -0.30 13.78 -1.75
C ALA A 401 -1.63 13.81 -1.01
N SER A 402 -1.83 14.81 -0.15
CA SER A 402 -3.06 15.04 0.62
C SER A 402 -3.24 16.55 0.85
N PRO A 403 -4.42 17.13 0.54
CA PRO A 403 -4.66 18.56 0.47
C PRO A 403 -4.69 19.26 1.84
N GLY A 404 -4.61 20.59 1.80
CA GLY A 404 -4.70 21.48 2.97
C GLY A 404 -3.37 22.15 3.34
N ALA A 405 -3.42 23.10 4.27
CA ALA A 405 -2.24 23.80 4.77
C ALA A 405 -1.79 23.25 6.14
N ALA A 406 -0.49 23.02 6.27
CA ALA A 406 0.13 22.65 7.53
C ALA A 406 1.25 23.64 7.88
N VAL A 407 1.24 24.14 9.12
CA VAL A 407 2.28 25.03 9.64
C VAL A 407 2.68 24.52 11.02
N GLY A 408 3.97 24.24 11.21
CA GLY A 408 4.46 23.66 12.46
C GLY A 408 5.98 23.63 12.55
N THR A 409 6.48 23.14 13.68
CA THR A 409 7.92 22.92 13.87
C THR A 409 8.35 21.55 13.36
N VAL A 410 9.54 21.46 12.77
CA VAL A 410 10.04 20.22 12.15
C VAL A 410 10.42 19.20 13.22
N VAL A 411 10.03 17.94 12.99
CA VAL A 411 10.46 16.74 13.75
C VAL A 411 10.81 15.61 12.79
N PHE A 412 11.74 14.73 13.18
CA PHE A 412 12.31 13.71 12.28
C PHE A 412 11.95 12.26 12.63
N THR A 413 11.27 12.05 13.76
CA THR A 413 10.79 10.73 14.19
C THR A 413 9.33 10.82 14.62
N ALA A 414 8.61 9.70 14.53
CA ALA A 414 7.23 9.62 14.97
C ALA A 414 7.09 9.82 16.49
N ASP A 415 8.07 9.35 17.27
CA ASP A 415 8.08 9.52 18.73
C ASP A 415 8.27 10.99 19.12
N ASP A 416 9.21 11.69 18.48
CA ASP A 416 9.42 13.13 18.69
C ASP A 416 8.15 13.93 18.29
N ALA A 417 7.42 13.48 17.27
CA ALA A 417 6.16 14.10 16.87
C ALA A 417 5.11 14.00 17.98
N VAL A 418 4.94 12.84 18.62
CA VAL A 418 4.02 12.66 19.75
C VAL A 418 4.41 13.51 20.95
N GLU A 419 5.69 13.55 21.31
CA GLU A 419 6.18 14.34 22.45
C GLU A 419 5.98 15.85 22.23
N ARG A 420 6.30 16.34 21.03
CA ARG A 420 6.29 17.78 20.72
C ARG A 420 4.91 18.29 20.32
N ALA A 421 4.03 17.45 19.76
CA ALA A 421 2.66 17.83 19.42
C ALA A 421 1.86 18.31 20.63
N ALA A 422 2.20 17.84 21.84
CA ALA A 422 1.60 18.32 23.09
C ALA A 422 1.90 19.80 23.39
N HIS A 423 2.96 20.36 22.79
CA HIS A 423 3.47 21.70 23.06
C HIS A 423 3.24 22.67 21.89
N GLY A 424 2.80 22.19 20.74
CA GLY A 424 2.54 23.00 19.55
C GLY A 424 2.43 22.17 18.27
N PRO A 425 2.04 22.79 17.14
CA PRO A 425 1.91 22.07 15.88
C PRO A 425 3.27 21.62 15.35
N VAL A 426 3.36 20.36 14.91
CA VAL A 426 4.57 19.75 14.36
C VAL A 426 4.39 19.31 12.92
N ILE A 427 5.47 19.32 12.15
CA ILE A 427 5.56 18.76 10.80
C ILE A 427 6.51 17.58 10.84
N LEU A 428 5.99 16.39 10.56
CA LEU A 428 6.78 15.16 10.50
C LEU A 428 7.53 15.09 9.16
N VAL A 429 8.86 15.14 9.22
CA VAL A 429 9.75 15.08 8.05
C VAL A 429 10.51 13.75 8.06
N ARG A 430 10.33 12.94 7.02
CA ARG A 430 10.93 11.60 6.89
C ARG A 430 11.56 11.42 5.51
N ALA A 431 12.50 10.49 5.36
CA ALA A 431 12.90 10.08 4.01
C ALA A 431 11.73 9.38 3.30
N GLU A 432 11.13 8.42 4.01
CA GLU A 432 9.89 7.74 3.71
C GLU A 432 9.21 7.39 5.05
N THR A 433 7.88 7.32 5.09
CA THR A 433 7.18 6.82 6.28
C THR A 433 7.00 5.31 6.19
N VAL A 434 7.04 4.63 7.32
CA VAL A 434 6.70 3.21 7.45
C VAL A 434 5.46 3.03 8.32
N PRO A 435 4.82 1.84 8.33
CA PRO A 435 3.63 1.58 9.15
C PRO A 435 3.81 1.85 10.64
N ASP A 436 5.04 1.72 11.14
CA ASP A 436 5.37 2.01 12.53
C ASP A 436 5.36 3.51 12.85
N ASP A 437 5.33 4.40 11.86
CA ASP A 437 5.26 5.86 12.08
C ASP A 437 3.83 6.36 12.38
N ILE A 438 2.82 5.47 12.39
CA ILE A 438 1.39 5.85 12.39
C ILE A 438 0.98 6.75 13.56
N HIS A 439 1.54 6.53 14.75
CA HIS A 439 1.25 7.35 15.95
C HIS A 439 1.78 8.78 15.81
N GLY A 440 2.93 8.96 15.18
CA GLY A 440 3.47 10.28 14.87
C GLY A 440 2.74 10.97 13.72
N MET A 441 2.31 10.20 12.71
CA MET A 441 1.54 10.71 11.58
C MET A 441 0.17 11.26 12.00
N GLU A 442 -0.48 10.61 12.97
CA GLU A 442 -1.79 11.03 13.50
C GLU A 442 -1.74 12.41 14.17
N VAL A 443 -0.70 12.65 14.98
CA VAL A 443 -0.57 13.90 15.76
C VAL A 443 0.05 15.05 14.96
N ALA A 444 0.74 14.74 13.86
CA ALA A 444 1.41 15.75 13.05
C ALA A 444 0.40 16.62 12.30
N LYS A 445 0.67 17.93 12.26
CA LYS A 445 -0.18 18.88 11.51
C LYS A 445 0.00 18.73 10.00
N GLY A 446 1.15 18.21 9.57
CA GLY A 446 1.45 17.89 8.19
C GLY A 446 2.63 16.93 8.07
N ILE A 447 2.73 16.26 6.92
CA ILE A 447 3.75 15.23 6.66
C ILE A 447 4.52 15.61 5.39
N LEU A 448 5.85 15.57 5.46
CA LEU A 448 6.74 15.79 4.33
C LEU A 448 7.67 14.59 4.16
N THR A 449 7.71 14.03 2.95
CA THR A 449 8.70 13.00 2.60
C THR A 449 9.57 13.42 1.44
N SER A 450 10.85 13.06 1.46
CA SER A 450 11.76 13.30 0.34
C SER A 450 11.63 12.24 -0.77
N ARG A 451 11.14 11.05 -0.44
CA ARG A 451 10.86 9.95 -1.37
C ARG A 451 9.40 9.52 -1.31
N GLY A 452 8.97 8.73 -2.28
CA GLY A 452 7.62 8.19 -2.40
C GLY A 452 6.76 8.90 -3.45
N GLY A 453 5.91 8.12 -4.12
CA GLY A 453 4.91 8.61 -5.06
C GLY A 453 3.56 8.94 -4.43
N MET A 454 2.56 9.18 -5.27
CA MET A 454 1.18 9.45 -4.83
C MET A 454 0.49 8.23 -4.21
N THR A 455 1.08 7.04 -4.38
CA THR A 455 0.65 5.79 -3.76
C THR A 455 1.61 5.27 -2.68
N SER A 456 2.55 6.11 -2.25
CA SER A 456 3.42 5.80 -1.10
C SER A 456 2.63 5.67 0.21
N HIS A 457 3.24 5.05 1.21
CA HIS A 457 2.64 4.91 2.55
C HIS A 457 2.16 6.25 3.12
N ALA A 458 3.02 7.28 3.07
CA ALA A 458 2.70 8.63 3.54
C ALA A 458 1.46 9.18 2.85
N ALA A 459 1.43 9.09 1.51
CA ALA A 459 0.35 9.63 0.70
C ALA A 459 -1.00 8.93 0.97
N VAL A 460 -1.01 7.60 1.04
CA VAL A 460 -2.24 6.83 1.26
C VAL A 460 -2.80 7.05 2.67
N VAL A 461 -1.94 7.02 3.68
CA VAL A 461 -2.35 7.18 5.09
C VAL A 461 -2.80 8.62 5.36
N ALA A 462 -2.03 9.62 4.89
CA ALA A 462 -2.37 11.03 5.09
C ALA A 462 -3.71 11.40 4.43
N ARG A 463 -4.01 10.89 3.23
CA ARG A 463 -5.34 11.08 2.62
C ARG A 463 -6.46 10.47 3.44
N GLY A 464 -6.22 9.29 4.01
CA GLY A 464 -7.19 8.62 4.89
C GLY A 464 -7.48 9.43 6.15
N MET A 465 -6.47 10.07 6.72
CA MET A 465 -6.57 10.93 7.92
C MET A 465 -7.03 12.36 7.61
N GLY A 466 -6.92 12.81 6.35
CA GLY A 466 -7.11 14.21 5.99
C GLY A 466 -5.92 15.12 6.34
N THR A 467 -4.79 14.56 6.76
CA THR A 467 -3.59 15.33 7.12
C THR A 467 -2.92 15.87 5.85
N PRO A 468 -2.58 17.17 5.77
CA PRO A 468 -1.83 17.71 4.64
C PRO A 468 -0.50 16.98 4.44
N CYS A 469 -0.22 16.57 3.21
CA CYS A 469 1.00 15.82 2.89
C CYS A 469 1.60 16.23 1.56
N VAL A 470 2.92 16.46 1.58
CA VAL A 470 3.75 16.61 0.39
C VAL A 470 4.70 15.42 0.34
N ALA A 471 4.53 14.55 -0.66
CA ALA A 471 5.33 13.35 -0.81
C ALA A 471 6.39 13.52 -1.91
N GLY A 472 7.53 12.84 -1.80
CA GLY A 472 8.52 12.78 -2.88
C GLY A 472 9.16 14.13 -3.23
N ALA A 473 9.39 15.00 -2.23
CA ALA A 473 10.13 16.25 -2.41
C ALA A 473 11.64 15.97 -2.59
N GLY A 474 12.02 15.46 -3.75
CA GLY A 474 13.35 14.91 -4.04
C GLY A 474 14.51 15.89 -3.92
N ASP A 475 14.25 17.20 -3.93
CA ASP A 475 15.25 18.24 -3.69
C ASP A 475 15.72 18.30 -2.22
N ILE A 476 14.98 17.67 -1.31
CA ILE A 476 15.25 17.67 0.12
C ILE A 476 16.07 16.42 0.51
N GLU A 477 17.25 16.64 1.07
CA GLU A 477 18.03 15.61 1.75
C GLU A 477 17.64 15.57 3.23
N VAL A 478 17.10 14.44 3.70
CA VAL A 478 16.70 14.25 5.10
C VAL A 478 17.74 13.38 5.82
N SER A 479 18.21 13.84 6.98
CA SER A 479 19.09 13.08 7.87
C SER A 479 18.43 12.93 9.24
N GLU A 480 17.76 11.79 9.44
CA GLU A 480 17.06 11.48 10.71
C GLU A 480 18.05 11.38 11.87
N ARG A 481 19.25 10.85 11.62
CA ARG A 481 20.31 10.74 12.64
C ARG A 481 20.84 12.10 13.08
N ALA A 482 20.98 13.04 12.15
CA ALA A 482 21.44 14.40 12.46
C ALA A 482 20.29 15.34 12.84
N ARG A 483 19.04 14.88 12.74
CA ARG A 483 17.82 15.67 12.97
C ARG A 483 17.83 16.98 12.18
N GLU A 484 18.14 16.85 10.89
CA GLU A 484 18.18 17.98 9.96
C GLU A 484 17.67 17.57 8.57
N LEU A 485 17.05 18.54 7.89
CA LEU A 485 16.81 18.49 6.45
C LEU A 485 17.66 19.56 5.78
N SER A 486 18.10 19.30 4.56
CA SER A 486 18.86 20.25 3.78
C SER A 486 18.44 20.28 2.33
N VAL A 487 18.50 21.46 1.72
CA VAL A 487 18.02 21.69 0.36
C VAL A 487 18.81 22.81 -0.30
N ALA A 488 19.05 22.69 -1.60
CA ALA A 488 19.65 23.76 -2.39
C ALA A 488 18.58 24.79 -2.79
N ALA A 489 18.57 25.94 -2.13
CA ALA A 489 17.62 27.02 -2.41
C ALA A 489 18.38 28.32 -2.71
N GLY A 490 18.10 28.96 -3.84
CA GLY A 490 18.71 30.24 -4.22
C GLY A 490 20.25 30.20 -4.34
N GLY A 491 20.82 29.07 -4.74
CA GLY A 491 22.27 28.90 -4.90
C GLY A 491 23.06 28.66 -3.60
N LYS A 492 22.37 28.49 -2.46
CA LYS A 492 22.99 28.15 -1.16
C LYS A 492 22.33 26.89 -0.58
N ARG A 493 23.09 26.13 0.22
CA ARG A 493 22.55 25.02 1.02
C ARG A 493 21.85 25.59 2.24
N LEU A 494 20.52 25.48 2.28
CA LEU A 494 19.73 25.75 3.46
C LEU A 494 19.65 24.48 4.31
N VAL A 495 19.78 24.61 5.62
CA VAL A 495 19.61 23.51 6.59
C VAL A 495 18.56 23.92 7.60
N LEU A 496 17.50 23.14 7.73
CA LEU A 496 16.51 23.28 8.81
C LEU A 496 16.71 22.15 9.80
N ARG A 497 16.71 22.50 11.08
CA ARG A 497 16.90 21.59 12.21
C ARG A 497 15.59 21.34 12.91
N GLU A 498 15.60 20.33 13.77
CA GLU A 498 14.45 20.04 14.61
C GLU A 498 14.04 21.26 15.44
N GLY A 499 12.75 21.59 15.41
CA GLY A 499 12.20 22.80 16.05
C GLY A 499 12.07 24.01 15.13
N ASP A 500 12.72 24.03 13.96
CA ASP A 500 12.55 25.12 12.99
C ASP A 500 11.15 25.10 12.37
N TRP A 501 10.64 26.27 12.00
CA TRP A 501 9.31 26.39 11.40
C TRP A 501 9.29 26.01 9.92
N LEU A 502 8.28 25.23 9.55
CA LEU A 502 8.03 24.81 8.18
C LEU A 502 6.54 24.95 7.86
N SER A 503 6.24 25.35 6.63
CA SER A 503 4.88 25.45 6.10
C SER A 503 4.74 24.60 4.83
N LEU A 504 3.69 23.79 4.78
CA LEU A 504 3.36 22.91 3.67
C LEU A 504 2.02 23.32 3.06
N ASP A 505 1.96 23.31 1.73
CA ASP A 505 0.71 23.30 0.99
C ASP A 505 0.54 21.94 0.32
N GLY A 506 -0.26 21.07 0.95
CA GLY A 506 -0.54 19.73 0.45
C GLY A 506 -1.39 19.72 -0.82
N SER A 507 -1.97 20.86 -1.21
CA SER A 507 -2.81 20.98 -2.42
C SER A 507 -1.97 21.27 -3.66
N THR A 508 -0.89 22.03 -3.50
CA THR A 508 0.05 22.40 -4.58
C THR A 508 1.35 21.61 -4.55
N GLY A 509 1.64 20.93 -3.44
CA GLY A 509 2.91 20.23 -3.21
C GLY A 509 4.06 21.16 -2.83
N GLU A 510 3.77 22.42 -2.49
CA GLU A 510 4.80 23.43 -2.21
C GLU A 510 5.27 23.40 -0.75
N VAL A 511 6.60 23.55 -0.56
CA VAL A 511 7.24 23.53 0.76
C VAL A 511 7.95 24.86 1.00
N TYR A 512 7.68 25.49 2.15
CA TYR A 512 8.19 26.81 2.51
C TYR A 512 8.92 26.77 3.85
N ALA A 513 10.11 27.39 3.90
CA ALA A 513 10.78 27.65 5.17
C ALA A 513 10.12 28.82 5.90
N GLY A 514 9.85 28.62 7.20
CA GLY A 514 9.24 29.61 8.06
C GLY A 514 7.76 29.35 8.35
N ARG A 515 7.16 30.28 9.08
CA ARG A 515 5.79 30.20 9.60
C ARG A 515 4.85 31.05 8.76
N ALA A 516 3.99 30.40 7.98
CA ALA A 516 2.90 31.06 7.27
C ALA A 516 1.70 31.32 8.19
N ALA A 517 0.88 32.30 7.83
CA ALA A 517 -0.49 32.43 8.33
C ALA A 517 -1.43 31.55 7.50
N THR A 518 -2.56 31.16 8.09
CA THR A 518 -3.62 30.39 7.41
C THR A 518 -4.92 31.17 7.34
N VAL A 519 -5.72 30.89 6.32
CA VAL A 519 -7.09 31.41 6.16
C VAL A 519 -8.08 30.25 6.14
N GLU A 520 -9.29 30.50 6.63
CA GLU A 520 -10.39 29.54 6.54
C GLU A 520 -10.91 29.47 5.08
N PRO A 521 -11.25 28.28 4.58
CA PRO A 521 -11.82 28.11 3.25
C PRO A 521 -13.26 28.63 3.20
N ASP A 522 -13.71 29.03 2.00
CA ASP A 522 -15.10 29.45 1.76
C ASP A 522 -15.99 28.22 1.46
N PRO A 523 -16.92 27.84 2.36
CA PRO A 523 -17.76 26.67 2.19
C PRO A 523 -18.88 26.84 1.14
N SER A 524 -19.05 28.04 0.57
CA SER A 524 -20.15 28.37 -0.34
C SER A 524 -19.87 28.11 -1.83
N SER A 525 -18.70 27.57 -2.19
CA SER A 525 -18.27 27.45 -3.59
C SER A 525 -18.35 26.03 -4.16
N GLY A 526 -18.76 25.93 -5.44
CA GLY A 526 -18.59 24.72 -6.26
C GLY A 526 -19.49 23.53 -5.91
N ALA A 527 -18.95 22.31 -6.10
CA ALA A 527 -19.66 21.05 -5.91
C ALA A 527 -20.20 20.85 -4.48
N LEU A 528 -19.61 21.51 -3.49
CA LEU A 528 -20.07 21.49 -2.10
C LEU A 528 -21.46 22.09 -1.94
N ALA A 529 -21.76 23.22 -2.59
CA ALA A 529 -23.07 23.85 -2.49
C ALA A 529 -24.19 22.94 -3.04
N ALA A 530 -23.94 22.27 -4.17
CA ALA A 530 -24.87 21.31 -4.75
C ALA A 530 -25.09 20.11 -3.82
N PHE A 531 -24.02 19.56 -3.25
CA PHE A 531 -24.08 18.45 -2.30
C PHE A 531 -24.83 18.83 -1.02
N MET A 532 -24.54 19.99 -0.44
CA MET A 532 -25.21 20.47 0.78
C MET A 532 -26.70 20.71 0.56
N SER A 533 -27.10 21.21 -0.62
CA SER A 533 -28.52 21.32 -0.98
C SER A 533 -29.24 19.96 -0.97
N TRP A 534 -28.56 18.88 -1.39
CA TRP A 534 -29.13 17.53 -1.31
C TRP A 534 -29.16 17.03 0.13
N ALA A 535 -28.10 17.25 0.90
CA ALA A 535 -28.04 16.88 2.30
C ALA A 535 -29.17 17.55 3.10
N ASP A 536 -29.42 18.84 2.88
CA ASP A 536 -30.52 19.58 3.51
C ASP A 536 -31.90 19.06 3.09
N GLN A 537 -32.07 18.64 1.83
CA GLN A 537 -33.33 18.05 1.35
C GLN A 537 -33.70 16.76 2.10
N PHE A 538 -32.72 15.95 2.46
CA PHE A 538 -32.92 14.67 3.13
C PHE A 538 -32.67 14.73 4.66
N ARG A 539 -32.38 15.92 5.19
CA ARG A 539 -32.11 16.15 6.61
C ARG A 539 -33.34 15.77 7.44
N GLY A 540 -33.19 14.79 8.33
CA GLY A 540 -34.28 14.24 9.14
C GLY A 540 -35.14 13.16 8.47
N ALA A 541 -34.85 12.81 7.20
CA ALA A 541 -35.44 11.65 6.52
C ALA A 541 -34.55 10.40 6.62
N PHE A 542 -33.26 10.58 6.89
CA PHE A 542 -32.36 9.52 7.30
C PHE A 542 -32.56 9.26 8.80
N GLY A 543 -33.20 8.14 9.11
CA GLY A 543 -33.59 7.75 10.47
C GLY A 543 -32.43 7.49 11.41
#